data_AF-A0A4Q5C6K7-F1
#
_entry.id   AF-A0A4Q5C6K7-F1
#
_cell.length_a   1.000
_cell.length_b   1.000
_cell.length_c   1.000
_cell.angle_alpha   90.00
_cell.angle_beta   90.00
_cell.angle_gamma   90.00
#
_symmetry.space_group_name_H-M   'P 1'
#
loop_
_entity.id
_entity.type
_entity.pdbx_description
1 polymer ?
#
loop_
_entity_poly.entity_id
_entity_poly.type
_entity_poly.pdbx_seq_one_letter_code
_entity_poly.pdbx_strand_id
1 'polypeptide(L)'
;MSKFKNGFAKEAKEALKQEAEQKQLREKHGIQDNNTLIVEKNNLFKFCIRCFTKIVKIFVTAGIFLLASVGLMSLIYPDVREELMKVLIAIQKEITTMIQF
;
A
#
# COMPACT_ATOMS: atom_id res chain seq x y z
N MET A 1 22.70 15.89 41.67
CA MET A 1 21.46 16.65 41.95
C MET A 1 20.87 17.38 40.72
N SER A 2 21.65 17.87 39.74
CA SER A 2 21.11 18.60 38.58
C SER A 2 20.33 17.73 37.57
N LYS A 3 20.70 16.45 37.42
CA LYS A 3 19.98 15.51 36.52
C LYS A 3 18.53 15.26 36.94
N PHE A 4 18.22 15.25 38.24
CA PHE A 4 16.86 15.07 38.75
C PHE A 4 15.97 16.28 38.44
N LYS A 5 16.45 17.51 38.66
CA LYS A 5 15.70 18.74 38.32
C LYS A 5 15.38 18.84 36.83
N ASN A 6 16.29 18.41 35.96
CA ASN A 6 16.08 18.45 34.51
C ASN A 6 15.07 17.41 34.03
N GLY A 7 14.95 16.26 34.71
CA GLY A 7 13.92 15.24 34.44
C GLY A 7 12.52 15.75 34.73
N PHE A 8 12.28 16.26 35.95
CA PHE A 8 10.97 16.80 36.34
C PHE A 8 10.52 17.99 35.48
N ALA A 9 11.45 18.88 35.11
CA ALA A 9 11.12 20.01 34.22
C ALA A 9 10.76 19.56 32.80
N LYS A 10 11.32 18.43 32.33
CA LYS A 10 11.02 17.86 31.02
C LYS A 10 9.66 17.15 31.04
N GLU A 11 9.40 16.35 32.06
CA GLU A 11 8.10 15.67 32.27
C GLU A 11 6.96 16.70 32.42
N ALA A 12 7.17 17.77 33.19
CA ALA A 12 6.18 18.85 33.32
C ALA A 12 5.87 19.54 31.98
N LYS A 13 6.89 19.76 31.13
CA LYS A 13 6.70 20.32 29.79
C LYS A 13 5.98 19.37 28.85
N GLU A 14 6.26 18.07 28.93
CA GLU A 14 5.60 17.04 28.12
C GLU A 14 4.12 16.89 28.52
N ALA A 15 3.81 16.87 29.82
CA ALA A 15 2.43 16.86 30.31
C ALA A 15 1.64 18.10 29.84
N LEU A 16 2.24 19.30 29.94
CA LEU A 16 1.60 20.54 29.46
C LEU A 16 1.34 20.52 27.95
N LYS A 17 2.24 19.94 27.14
CA LYS A 17 2.02 19.78 25.70
C LYS A 17 0.87 18.83 25.39
N GLN A 18 0.82 17.69 26.07
CA GLN A 18 -0.26 16.71 25.90
C GLN A 18 -1.62 17.29 26.28
N GLU A 19 -1.69 18.08 27.36
CA GLU A 19 -2.92 18.78 27.75
C GLU A 19 -3.35 19.84 26.71
N ALA A 20 -2.40 20.59 26.16
CA ALA A 20 -2.68 21.58 25.11
C ALA A 20 -3.20 20.91 23.82
N GLU A 21 -2.58 19.80 23.41
CA GLU A 21 -3.02 19.00 22.26
C GLU A 21 -4.42 18.40 22.49
N GLN A 22 -4.71 17.89 23.69
CA GLN A 22 -6.05 17.41 24.05
C GLN A 22 -7.11 18.53 24.02
N LYS A 23 -6.78 19.73 24.53
CA LYS A 23 -7.70 20.87 24.49
C LYS A 23 -8.05 21.25 23.05
N GLN A 24 -7.07 21.31 22.15
CA GLN A 24 -7.31 21.59 20.74
C GLN A 24 -8.16 20.51 20.07
N LEU A 25 -7.91 19.23 20.38
CA LEU A 25 -8.72 18.12 19.87
C LEU A 25 -10.17 18.18 20.38
N ARG A 26 -10.38 18.54 21.65
CA ARG A 26 -11.72 18.71 22.25
C ARG A 26 -12.51 19.84 21.64
N GLU A 27 -11.89 21.00 21.45
CA GLU A 27 -12.50 22.16 20.82
C GLU A 27 -12.90 21.84 19.38
N LYS A 28 -12.03 21.16 18.63
CA LYS A 28 -12.28 20.75 17.24
C LYS A 28 -13.44 19.76 17.08
N HIS A 29 -13.63 18.86 18.05
CA HIS A 29 -14.66 17.80 18.02
C HIS A 29 -15.90 18.13 18.88
N GLY A 30 -15.94 19.28 19.55
CA GLY A 30 -17.10 19.75 20.33
C GLY A 30 -17.40 18.95 21.61
N ILE A 31 -16.42 18.22 22.15
CA ILE A 31 -16.61 17.33 23.30
C ILE A 31 -16.17 18.05 24.59
N GLN A 32 -17.11 18.32 25.49
CA GLN A 32 -16.86 19.00 26.78
C GLN A 32 -16.41 18.07 27.92
N ASP A 33 -16.44 16.75 27.72
CA ASP A 33 -16.14 15.80 28.79
C ASP A 33 -14.63 15.75 29.08
N ASN A 34 -14.27 16.08 30.33
CA ASN A 34 -12.88 16.14 30.78
C ASN A 34 -12.24 14.76 31.03
N ASN A 35 -13.04 13.69 31.09
CA ASN A 35 -12.54 12.34 31.40
C ASN A 35 -12.20 11.50 30.16
N THR A 36 -12.41 12.03 28.95
CA THR A 36 -12.24 11.28 27.71
C THR A 36 -10.98 11.72 26.96
N LEU A 37 -10.09 10.76 26.68
CA LEU A 37 -8.87 10.98 25.88
C LEU A 37 -9.21 10.82 24.39
N ILE A 38 -9.19 11.92 23.64
CA ILE A 38 -9.42 11.91 22.20
C ILE A 38 -8.12 11.53 21.48
N VAL A 39 -8.15 10.43 20.73
CA VAL A 39 -7.05 10.00 19.87
C VAL A 39 -7.55 9.94 18.42
N GLU A 40 -7.04 10.82 17.55
CA GLU A 40 -7.30 10.74 16.12
C GLU A 40 -6.56 9.51 15.57
N LYS A 41 -7.29 8.41 15.33
CA LYS A 41 -6.75 7.25 14.64
C LYS A 41 -6.58 7.59 13.16
N ASN A 42 -5.33 7.76 12.75
CA ASN A 42 -4.97 7.95 11.36
C ASN A 42 -5.39 6.73 10.52
N ASN A 43 -6.35 6.92 9.60
CA ASN A 43 -6.88 5.86 8.74
C ASN A 43 -5.95 5.54 7.54
N LEU A 44 -4.65 5.76 7.74
CA LEU A 44 -3.59 5.62 6.73
C LEU A 44 -3.57 4.21 6.14
N PHE A 45 -3.89 3.19 6.94
CA PHE A 45 -3.98 1.82 6.46
C PHE A 45 -5.07 1.63 5.39
N LYS A 46 -6.26 2.21 5.61
CA LYS A 46 -7.36 2.17 4.63
C LYS A 46 -7.02 2.98 3.37
N PHE A 47 -6.28 4.07 3.51
CA PHE A 47 -5.76 4.83 2.37
C PHE A 47 -4.70 4.04 1.59
N CYS A 48 -3.73 3.42 2.27
CA CYS A 48 -2.71 2.59 1.66
C CYS A 48 -3.30 1.41 0.88
N ILE A 49 -4.27 0.68 1.46
CA ILE A 49 -4.95 -0.42 0.75
C ILE A 49 -5.64 0.10 -0.52
N ARG A 50 -6.40 1.19 -0.41
CA ARG A 50 -7.09 1.79 -1.57
C ARG A 50 -6.10 2.23 -2.65
N CYS A 51 -4.97 2.79 -2.25
CA CYS A 51 -3.92 3.22 -3.17
C CYS A 51 -3.28 2.01 -3.86
N PHE A 52 -2.93 0.97 -3.10
CA PHE A 52 -2.36 -0.26 -3.61
C PHE A 52 -3.27 -0.95 -4.62
N THR A 53 -4.57 -1.07 -4.34
CA THR A 53 -5.54 -1.65 -5.29
C THR A 53 -5.57 -0.89 -6.61
N LYS A 54 -5.48 0.45 -6.59
CA LYS A 54 -5.44 1.25 -7.82
C LYS A 54 -4.14 1.05 -8.60
N ILE A 55 -3.02 1.00 -7.89
CA ILE A 55 -1.70 0.76 -8.49
C ILE A 55 -1.68 -0.61 -9.18
N VAL A 56 -2.15 -1.67 -8.51
CA VAL A 56 -2.26 -3.01 -9.10
C VAL A 56 -3.13 -2.99 -10.35
N LYS A 57 -4.26 -2.29 -10.32
CA LYS A 57 -5.15 -2.16 -11.48
C LYS A 57 -4.44 -1.52 -12.68
N ILE A 58 -3.65 -0.47 -12.46
CA ILE A 58 -2.86 0.19 -13.51
C ILE A 58 -1.86 -0.80 -14.12
N PHE A 59 -1.12 -1.54 -13.28
CA PHE A 59 -0.16 -2.53 -13.76
C PHE A 59 -0.82 -3.65 -14.57
N VAL A 60 -1.97 -4.15 -14.11
CA VAL A 60 -2.75 -5.16 -14.84
C VAL A 60 -3.19 -4.60 -16.20
N THR A 61 -3.73 -3.38 -16.25
CA THR A 61 -4.14 -2.76 -17.51
C THR A 61 -2.95 -2.55 -18.46
N ALA A 62 -1.81 -2.09 -17.96
CA ALA A 62 -0.59 -1.93 -18.75
C ALA A 62 -0.08 -3.28 -19.29
N GLY A 63 -0.07 -4.31 -18.45
CA GLY A 63 0.32 -5.66 -18.84
C GLY A 63 -0.59 -6.24 -19.93
N ILE A 64 -1.91 -6.08 -19.79
CA ILE A 64 -2.88 -6.49 -20.82
C ILE A 64 -2.65 -5.73 -22.12
N PHE A 65 -2.36 -4.42 -22.06
CA PHE A 65 -2.09 -3.61 -23.25
C PHE A 65 -0.84 -4.08 -24.02
N LEU A 66 0.24 -4.38 -23.30
CA LEU A 66 1.45 -4.94 -23.90
C LEU A 66 1.19 -6.31 -24.51
N LEU A 67 0.49 -7.18 -23.80
CA LEU A 67 0.14 -8.51 -24.30
C LEU A 67 -0.76 -8.43 -25.55
N ALA A 68 -1.70 -7.49 -25.58
CA ALA A 68 -2.55 -7.22 -26.73
C ALA A 68 -1.74 -6.72 -27.93
N SER A 69 -0.74 -5.86 -27.72
CA SER A 69 0.16 -5.40 -28.78
C SER A 69 0.94 -6.55 -29.41
N VAL A 70 1.47 -7.47 -28.58
CA VAL A 70 2.16 -8.67 -29.08
C VAL A 70 1.19 -9.59 -29.84
N GLY A 71 -0.03 -9.77 -29.33
CA GLY A 71 -1.08 -10.53 -30.01
C GLY A 71 -1.45 -9.95 -31.37
N LEU A 72 -1.58 -8.63 -31.48
CA LEU A 72 -1.80 -7.95 -32.75
C LEU A 72 -0.64 -8.15 -33.73
N MET A 73 0.60 -8.03 -33.25
CA MET A 73 1.79 -8.24 -34.08
C MET A 73 1.86 -9.67 -34.62
N SER A 74 1.51 -10.66 -33.79
CA SER A 74 1.42 -12.08 -34.16
C SER A 74 0.36 -12.35 -35.24
N LEU A 75 -0.74 -11.59 -35.25
CA LEU A 75 -1.80 -11.76 -36.25
C LEU A 75 -1.37 -11.27 -37.63
N ILE A 76 -0.60 -10.17 -37.68
CA ILE A 76 -0.16 -9.54 -38.92
C ILE A 76 1.07 -10.26 -39.51
N TYR A 77 2.01 -10.68 -38.66
CA TYR A 77 3.28 -11.25 -39.09
C TYR A 77 3.36 -12.75 -38.81
N PRO A 78 3.44 -13.59 -39.87
CA PRO A 78 3.45 -15.05 -39.72
C PRO A 78 4.68 -15.57 -38.96
N ASP A 79 5.84 -14.95 -39.12
CA ASP A 79 7.06 -15.38 -38.43
C ASP A 79 6.95 -15.21 -36.91
N VAL A 80 6.31 -14.12 -36.48
CA VAL A 80 6.10 -13.80 -35.05
C VAL A 80 5.18 -14.84 -34.40
N ARG A 81 4.13 -15.29 -35.11
CA ARG A 81 3.19 -16.29 -34.58
C ARG A 81 3.86 -17.64 -34.35
N GLU A 82 4.76 -18.04 -35.24
CA GLU A 82 5.40 -19.35 -35.18
C GLU A 82 6.36 -19.44 -34.00
N GLU A 83 7.15 -18.40 -33.78
CA GLU A 83 8.00 -18.30 -32.59
C GLU A 83 7.19 -18.29 -31.30
N LEU A 84 6.09 -17.54 -31.24
CA LEU A 84 5.20 -17.56 -30.07
C LEU A 84 4.60 -18.95 -29.80
N MET A 85 4.17 -19.65 -30.85
CA MET A 85 3.61 -21.00 -30.71
C MET A 85 4.65 -22.03 -30.24
N LYS A 86 5.91 -21.93 -30.70
CA LYS A 86 7.01 -22.79 -30.21
C LYS A 86 7.21 -22.62 -28.71
N VAL A 87 7.25 -21.38 -28.23
CA VAL A 87 7.40 -21.08 -26.80
C VAL A 87 6.22 -21.65 -26.01
N LEU A 88 4.99 -21.51 -26.52
CA LEU A 88 3.78 -22.00 -25.87
C LEU A 88 3.78 -23.53 -25.73
N ILE A 89 4.17 -24.24 -26.79
CA ILE A 89 4.31 -25.71 -26.80
C ILE A 89 5.41 -26.15 -25.82
N ALA A 90 6.54 -25.44 -25.77
CA ALA A 90 7.63 -25.74 -24.85
C ALA A 90 7.17 -25.62 -23.38
N ILE A 91 6.48 -24.54 -23.03
CA ILE A 91 5.93 -24.33 -21.68
C ILE A 91 4.93 -25.43 -21.33
N GLN A 92 4.00 -25.77 -22.25
CA GLN A 92 3.02 -26.83 -22.02
C GLN A 92 3.71 -28.17 -21.76
N LYS A 93 4.77 -28.48 -22.52
CA LYS A 93 5.56 -29.70 -22.36
C LYS A 93 6.29 -29.75 -21.01
N GLU A 94 6.91 -28.64 -20.59
CA GLU A 94 7.58 -28.53 -19.29
C GLU A 94 6.59 -28.72 -18.14
N ILE A 95 5.44 -28.04 -18.18
CA ILE A 95 4.38 -28.19 -17.17
C ILE A 95 3.91 -29.65 -17.09
N THR A 96 3.64 -30.27 -18.25
CA THR A 96 3.18 -31.67 -18.29
C THR A 96 4.22 -32.62 -17.70
N THR A 97 5.50 -32.38 -18.00
CA THR A 97 6.60 -33.19 -17.48
C THR A 97 6.75 -33.04 -15.96
N MET A 98 6.59 -31.82 -15.42
CA MET A 98 6.62 -31.59 -13.96
C MET A 98 5.42 -32.20 -13.23
N ILE A 99 4.25 -32.29 -13.87
CA ILE A 99 3.04 -32.86 -13.26
C ILE A 99 3.03 -34.40 -13.33
N GLN A 100 3.72 -35.00 -14.30
CA GLN A 100 3.79 -36.47 -14.45
C GLN A 100 4.93 -37.14 -13.66
N PHE A 101 5.75 -36.37 -12.95
CA PHE A 101 6.68 -36.86 -11.92
C PHE A 101 6.00 -36.91 -10.55
#